data_AF-A0A947YCA3-F1
#
_entry.id   AF-A0A947YCA3-F1
#
_cell.length_a   1.000
_cell.length_b   1.000
_cell.length_c   1.000
_cell.angle_alpha   90.00
_cell.angle_beta   90.00
_cell.angle_gamma   90.00
#
_symmetry.space_group_name_H-M   'P 1'
#
loop_
_entity.id
_entity.type
_entity.pdbx_description
1 polymer ?
#
loop_
_entity_poly.entity_id
_entity_poly.type
_entity_poly.pdbx_seq_one_letter_code
_entity_poly.pdbx_strand_id
1 'polypeptide(L)'
;MSDPRAARVMAYHARSKHALDRYAAGPGTLDWEAQPAAFRDWTGCTQMALPRDVLASDIAWGELGAARAPLPFDTNTLGSFLRLSLGLTAWKEYGSARWSLRAHPSSGNLHPTESWLITSQVPCIADGLHHYQNLHHALERRAWNDEASAPGVWLGFSSIHWREAWKYGERAFRYCQLDMGHVLAAVSYAAALHGWQPRLLCLDANEVAQALGVDRNEDFSGVEAEEAEVIVALHTDANAPAAWHHYAGTPSLLDPRPLYQWPVIEEVAAATRGISPFDGHSGAGRNPAHTNNPCEARTNSTASSIDPLDSGLRRNDGEDIRAAQVILKRRSAQAFDGESVMPQSLFKRMLGSLLAGGSPVWDLWPHTPRVHPVLLVHRVEGIAPGLYVLPRADSATDTLRNAMRDSFTWQRADDDLPLYQLIAARAGKTARTLSCHQDIASHCAVTFMMVAEFAAPIETDAAAYRHLHWEAGMLGHIVTLEAEAAGWRGTGIGCFFDDADHEVLGLKDEQFQVVYHYAVGMALEDARISTLPAYA
;
A
#
# COMPACT_ATOMS: atom_id res chain seq x y z
N MET A 1 17.53 -27.38 -9.23
CA MET A 1 18.34 -26.16 -9.36
C MET A 1 17.44 -25.02 -8.94
N SER A 2 17.85 -24.18 -8.00
CA SER A 2 17.05 -23.02 -7.57
C SER A 2 16.79 -22.09 -8.75
N ASP A 3 15.61 -21.50 -8.82
CA ASP A 3 15.26 -20.51 -9.84
C ASP A 3 16.25 -19.34 -9.76
N PRO A 4 17.00 -19.00 -10.84
CA PRO A 4 17.91 -17.86 -10.83
C PRO A 4 17.21 -16.52 -10.53
N ARG A 5 15.90 -16.41 -10.76
CA ARG A 5 15.10 -15.24 -10.35
C ARG A 5 15.02 -15.14 -8.83
N ALA A 6 14.65 -16.22 -8.14
CA ALA A 6 14.57 -16.26 -6.68
C ALA A 6 15.92 -15.89 -6.03
N ALA A 7 17.03 -16.49 -6.50
CA ALA A 7 18.36 -16.17 -6.00
C ALA A 7 18.73 -14.68 -6.15
N ARG A 8 18.34 -14.05 -7.25
CA ARG A 8 18.58 -12.62 -7.50
C ARG A 8 17.72 -11.73 -6.60
N VAL A 9 16.48 -12.11 -6.32
CA VAL A 9 15.62 -11.41 -5.37
C VAL A 9 16.18 -11.51 -3.94
N MET A 10 16.62 -12.69 -3.51
CA MET A 10 17.24 -12.87 -2.20
C MET A 10 18.54 -12.05 -2.08
N ALA A 11 19.36 -12.03 -3.14
CA ALA A 11 20.56 -11.20 -3.21
C ALA A 11 20.23 -9.69 -3.14
N TYR A 12 19.19 -9.24 -3.85
CA TYR A 12 18.69 -7.86 -3.75
C TYR A 12 18.23 -7.53 -2.33
N HIS A 13 17.48 -8.43 -1.69
CA HIS A 13 17.01 -8.22 -0.33
C HIS A 13 18.21 -8.04 0.61
N ALA A 14 19.16 -8.98 0.63
CA ALA A 14 20.37 -8.88 1.44
C ALA A 14 21.18 -7.60 1.17
N ARG A 15 21.31 -7.20 -0.09
CA ARG A 15 22.01 -5.98 -0.51
C ARG A 15 21.33 -4.70 0.01
N SER A 16 20.02 -4.65 -0.04
CA SER A 16 19.23 -3.46 0.31
C SER A 16 18.92 -3.33 1.81
N LYS A 17 19.47 -4.21 2.66
CA LYS A 17 19.35 -4.13 4.13
C LYS A 17 20.12 -2.94 4.72
N HIS A 18 19.57 -2.34 5.77
CA HIS A 18 20.36 -1.51 6.67
C HIS A 18 20.88 -2.34 7.84
N ALA A 19 22.11 -2.08 8.25
CA ALA A 19 22.76 -2.59 9.45
C ALA A 19 23.16 -1.42 10.35
N LEU A 20 23.36 -1.68 11.64
CA LEU A 20 23.71 -0.67 12.65
C LEU A 20 24.96 0.15 12.27
N ASP A 21 25.90 -0.47 11.56
CA ASP A 21 27.17 0.12 11.12
C ASP A 21 27.19 0.46 9.62
N ARG A 22 26.12 0.15 8.86
CA ARG A 22 26.09 0.32 7.41
C ARG A 22 24.66 0.45 6.86
N TYR A 23 24.34 1.60 6.29
CA TYR A 23 23.11 1.75 5.52
C TYR A 23 23.27 1.14 4.10
N ALA A 24 22.18 0.62 3.51
CA ALA A 24 22.11 0.29 2.08
C ALA A 24 22.55 1.49 1.22
N ALA A 25 23.17 1.23 0.07
CA ALA A 25 23.73 2.31 -0.73
C ALA A 25 22.63 3.21 -1.29
N GLY A 26 22.73 4.50 -0.96
CA GLY A 26 21.89 5.56 -1.49
C GLY A 26 22.74 6.60 -2.23
N PRO A 27 22.10 7.62 -2.82
CA PRO A 27 22.81 8.74 -3.42
C PRO A 27 23.67 9.45 -2.36
N GLY A 28 24.94 9.72 -2.67
CA GLY A 28 25.85 10.40 -1.76
C GLY A 28 25.52 11.88 -1.54
N THR A 29 24.75 12.48 -2.44
CA THR A 29 24.24 13.86 -2.36
C THR A 29 22.93 13.94 -3.13
N LEU A 30 21.96 14.69 -2.60
CA LEU A 30 20.68 14.97 -3.24
C LEU A 30 20.65 16.42 -3.74
N ASP A 31 20.32 16.59 -5.01
CA ASP A 31 19.99 17.89 -5.59
C ASP A 31 18.48 18.07 -5.60
N TRP A 32 17.94 18.74 -4.58
CA TRP A 32 16.49 18.97 -4.44
C TRP A 32 15.92 19.89 -5.52
N GLU A 33 16.74 20.68 -6.23
CA GLU A 33 16.30 21.45 -7.40
C GLU A 33 16.09 20.56 -8.64
N ALA A 34 16.73 19.39 -8.66
CA ALA A 34 16.60 18.35 -9.68
C ALA A 34 15.77 17.15 -9.18
N GLN A 35 14.83 17.36 -8.26
CA GLN A 35 13.89 16.31 -7.86
C GLN A 35 13.03 15.89 -9.07
N PRO A 36 12.84 14.58 -9.32
CA PRO A 36 11.98 14.11 -10.40
C PRO A 36 10.57 14.70 -10.29
N ALA A 37 10.00 15.07 -11.43
CA ALA A 37 8.65 15.63 -11.45
C ALA A 37 7.64 14.68 -10.79
N ALA A 38 6.80 15.24 -9.90
CA ALA A 38 5.80 14.49 -9.14
C ALA A 38 4.60 14.01 -9.97
N PHE A 39 4.52 14.44 -11.23
CA PHE A 39 3.47 14.11 -12.19
C PHE A 39 4.12 13.82 -13.55
N ARG A 40 3.63 12.81 -14.25
CA ARG A 40 3.94 12.57 -15.66
C ARG A 40 2.80 13.10 -16.49
N ASP A 41 3.12 13.82 -17.57
CA ASP A 41 2.15 14.32 -18.54
C ASP A 41 2.27 13.49 -19.83
N TRP A 42 1.15 13.24 -20.50
CA TRP A 42 1.13 12.63 -21.82
C TRP A 42 0.79 13.66 -22.90
N THR A 43 1.82 14.31 -23.43
CA THR A 43 1.67 15.40 -24.41
C THR A 43 1.11 14.85 -25.71
N GLY A 44 0.01 15.43 -26.20
CA GLY A 44 -0.64 15.01 -27.45
C GLY A 44 -1.84 14.06 -27.25
N CYS A 45 -2.12 13.63 -26.03
CA CYS A 45 -3.35 12.90 -25.71
C CYS A 45 -4.57 13.83 -25.67
N THR A 46 -5.75 13.29 -26.01
CA THR A 46 -7.01 13.98 -25.71
C THR A 46 -7.27 13.93 -24.21
N GLN A 47 -7.47 15.10 -23.60
CA GLN A 47 -7.74 15.24 -22.18
C GLN A 47 -9.24 15.39 -21.91
N MET A 48 -9.71 14.75 -20.83
CA MET A 48 -11.06 14.86 -20.31
C MET A 48 -10.99 15.13 -18.81
N ALA A 49 -11.45 16.30 -18.37
CA ALA A 49 -11.55 16.60 -16.95
C ALA A 49 -12.64 15.74 -16.28
N LEU A 50 -12.37 15.28 -15.06
CA LEU A 50 -13.33 14.57 -14.23
C LEU A 50 -13.99 15.52 -13.22
N PRO A 51 -15.29 15.32 -12.90
CA PRO A 51 -15.95 15.98 -11.77
C PRO A 51 -15.19 15.70 -10.48
N ARG A 52 -15.01 16.73 -9.66
CA ARG A 52 -14.25 16.65 -8.39
C ARG A 52 -15.13 16.32 -7.18
N ASP A 53 -16.44 16.26 -7.38
CA ASP A 53 -17.41 15.98 -6.33
C ASP A 53 -17.20 14.55 -5.80
N VAL A 54 -17.23 14.43 -4.47
CA VAL A 54 -17.16 13.13 -3.81
C VAL A 54 -18.58 12.65 -3.59
N LEU A 55 -18.96 11.62 -4.35
CA LEU A 55 -20.19 10.89 -4.13
C LEU A 55 -20.04 9.99 -2.90
N ALA A 56 -21.17 9.61 -2.30
CA ALA A 56 -21.21 8.81 -1.07
C ALA A 56 -20.48 9.45 0.14
N SER A 57 -20.43 10.80 0.17
CA SER A 57 -19.75 11.57 1.22
C SER A 57 -20.43 11.50 2.59
N ASP A 58 -21.65 10.99 2.64
CA ASP A 58 -22.50 10.85 3.82
C ASP A 58 -22.32 9.52 4.57
N ILE A 59 -21.59 8.55 4.00
CA ILE A 59 -21.31 7.27 4.67
C ILE A 59 -20.41 7.50 5.90
N ALA A 60 -20.82 6.99 7.05
CA ALA A 60 -20.01 7.00 8.27
C ALA A 60 -18.88 5.96 8.23
N TRP A 61 -17.78 6.21 8.93
CA TRP A 61 -16.63 5.30 9.02
C TRP A 61 -17.04 3.91 9.49
N GLY A 62 -17.85 3.83 10.55
CA GLY A 62 -18.34 2.57 11.09
C GLY A 62 -19.35 1.82 10.21
N GLU A 63 -19.72 2.36 9.05
CA GLU A 63 -20.60 1.67 8.11
C GLU A 63 -19.81 1.08 6.92
N LEU A 64 -18.47 1.18 6.89
CA LEU A 64 -17.67 0.82 5.72
C LEU A 64 -17.86 -0.61 5.23
N GLY A 65 -18.05 -1.59 6.12
CA GLY A 65 -18.30 -2.97 5.72
C GLY A 65 -19.77 -3.33 5.51
N ALA A 66 -20.69 -2.37 5.60
CA ALA A 66 -22.09 -2.63 5.26
C ALA A 66 -22.27 -2.85 3.75
N ALA A 67 -23.02 -3.88 3.37
CA ALA A 67 -23.36 -4.15 1.98
C ALA A 67 -24.19 -2.99 1.39
N ARG A 68 -23.87 -2.60 0.15
CA ARG A 68 -24.52 -1.48 -0.55
C ARG A 68 -24.79 -1.85 -1.99
N ALA A 69 -25.82 -1.22 -2.57
CA ALA A 69 -26.05 -1.32 -4.01
C ALA A 69 -24.90 -0.62 -4.76
N PRO A 70 -24.31 -1.25 -5.79
CA PRO A 70 -23.25 -0.63 -6.57
C PRO A 70 -23.77 0.61 -7.29
N LEU A 71 -23.03 1.72 -7.18
CA LEU A 71 -23.26 2.90 -8.00
C LEU A 71 -22.97 2.57 -9.49
N PRO A 72 -23.67 3.20 -10.44
CA PRO A 72 -23.39 2.99 -11.87
C PRO A 72 -21.97 3.47 -12.21
N PHE A 73 -21.38 2.94 -13.27
CA PHE A 73 -20.13 3.47 -13.81
C PHE A 73 -20.44 4.60 -14.78
N ASP A 74 -20.08 5.82 -14.39
CA ASP A 74 -20.16 7.02 -15.21
C ASP A 74 -19.05 8.01 -14.85
N THR A 75 -19.05 9.16 -15.50
CA THR A 75 -18.03 10.20 -15.29
C THR A 75 -18.00 10.75 -13.85
N ASN A 76 -19.15 10.87 -13.17
CA ASN A 76 -19.22 11.38 -11.80
C ASN A 76 -18.75 10.34 -10.79
N THR A 77 -19.21 9.09 -10.92
CA THR A 77 -18.83 8.02 -9.99
C THR A 77 -17.36 7.62 -10.14
N LEU A 78 -16.83 7.61 -11.37
CA LEU A 78 -15.39 7.39 -11.59
C LEU A 78 -14.55 8.58 -11.12
N GLY A 79 -15.01 9.83 -11.32
CA GLY A 79 -14.36 11.01 -10.75
C GLY A 79 -14.26 10.93 -9.23
N SER A 80 -15.38 10.67 -8.55
CA SER A 80 -15.46 10.45 -7.10
C SER A 80 -14.57 9.30 -6.62
N PHE A 81 -14.60 8.16 -7.29
CA PHE A 81 -13.76 7.02 -6.95
C PHE A 81 -12.27 7.33 -7.06
N LEU A 82 -11.83 7.94 -8.18
CA LEU A 82 -10.43 8.34 -8.38
C LEU A 82 -10.00 9.44 -7.41
N ARG A 83 -10.93 10.33 -7.02
CA ARG A 83 -10.73 11.38 -6.02
C ARG A 83 -10.40 10.79 -4.65
N LEU A 84 -11.06 9.71 -4.27
CA LEU A 84 -10.91 9.02 -2.97
C LEU A 84 -9.77 8.01 -2.95
N SER A 85 -9.41 7.40 -4.08
CA SER A 85 -8.37 6.36 -4.14
C SER A 85 -6.99 6.89 -4.52
N LEU A 86 -6.89 7.87 -5.44
CA LEU A 86 -5.62 8.23 -6.09
C LEU A 86 -5.34 9.74 -6.10
N GLY A 87 -6.38 10.57 -6.16
CA GLY A 87 -6.26 12.01 -6.37
C GLY A 87 -5.57 12.79 -5.24
N LEU A 88 -5.21 14.03 -5.54
CA LEU A 88 -4.56 14.95 -4.60
C LEU A 88 -5.47 15.26 -3.41
N THR A 89 -5.01 15.20 -2.18
CA THR A 89 -5.83 15.51 -0.99
C THR A 89 -5.51 16.87 -0.37
N ALA A 90 -4.31 17.39 -0.60
CA ALA A 90 -3.90 18.75 -0.27
C ALA A 90 -2.56 19.07 -0.93
N TRP A 91 -2.17 20.34 -0.86
CA TRP A 91 -0.77 20.75 -0.97
C TRP A 91 -0.24 21.18 0.39
N LYS A 92 1.05 20.98 0.59
CA LYS A 92 1.80 21.52 1.72
C LYS A 92 2.83 22.51 1.22
N GLU A 93 3.10 23.54 2.01
CA GLU A 93 4.05 24.59 1.68
C GLU A 93 4.86 24.99 2.92
N TYR A 94 6.18 25.11 2.74
CA TYR A 94 7.11 25.62 3.74
C TYR A 94 8.27 26.34 3.06
N GLY A 95 8.42 27.65 3.31
CA GLY A 95 9.39 28.48 2.58
C GLY A 95 9.06 28.50 1.09
N SER A 96 10.04 28.19 0.23
CA SER A 96 9.85 28.06 -1.22
C SER A 96 9.43 26.65 -1.67
N ALA A 97 9.45 25.67 -0.76
CA ALA A 97 9.12 24.29 -1.09
C ALA A 97 7.61 24.06 -1.03
N ARG A 98 7.07 23.41 -2.06
CA ARG A 98 5.67 23.02 -2.16
C ARG A 98 5.57 21.58 -2.66
N TRP A 99 4.75 20.76 -2.00
CA TRP A 99 4.58 19.36 -2.38
C TRP A 99 3.12 18.91 -2.28
N SER A 100 2.72 18.03 -3.21
CA SER A 100 1.38 17.49 -3.29
C SER A 100 1.23 16.26 -2.39
N LEU A 101 0.08 16.12 -1.74
CA LEU A 101 -0.30 14.92 -1.00
C LEU A 101 -1.41 14.19 -1.74
N ARG A 102 -1.41 12.86 -1.71
CA ARG A 102 -2.42 12.00 -2.36
C ARG A 102 -3.29 11.26 -1.34
N ALA A 103 -4.28 10.52 -1.81
CA ALA A 103 -5.17 9.73 -0.96
C ALA A 103 -4.44 8.61 -0.21
N HIS A 104 -3.32 8.11 -0.77
CA HIS A 104 -2.39 7.18 -0.13
C HIS A 104 -1.04 7.87 0.21
N PRO A 105 -0.31 7.39 1.23
CA PRO A 105 1.05 7.85 1.48
C PRO A 105 2.00 7.35 0.39
N SER A 106 3.19 7.93 0.36
CA SER A 106 4.31 7.47 -0.45
C SER A 106 5.62 7.77 0.25
N SER A 107 6.59 6.87 0.11
CA SER A 107 7.92 7.00 0.72
C SER A 107 8.59 8.31 0.29
N GLY A 108 8.82 9.21 1.25
CA GLY A 108 9.39 10.53 0.94
C GLY A 108 8.51 11.44 0.07
N ASN A 109 7.23 11.09 -0.11
CA ASN A 109 6.27 11.80 -0.97
C ASN A 109 6.72 11.86 -2.44
N LEU A 110 7.28 10.75 -2.96
CA LEU A 110 7.85 10.67 -4.32
C LEU A 110 6.86 10.10 -5.35
N HIS A 111 5.87 9.33 -4.89
CA HIS A 111 4.76 8.78 -5.69
C HIS A 111 5.22 8.05 -6.96
N PRO A 112 5.88 6.88 -6.84
CA PRO A 112 6.36 6.12 -8.00
C PRO A 112 5.23 5.56 -8.86
N THR A 113 4.04 5.35 -8.29
CA THR A 113 2.91 4.71 -8.95
C THR A 113 2.16 5.66 -9.90
N GLU A 114 2.07 5.27 -11.16
CA GLU A 114 1.15 5.85 -12.16
C GLU A 114 -0.12 5.00 -12.26
N SER A 115 -1.21 5.62 -12.70
CA SER A 115 -2.54 5.02 -12.69
C SER A 115 -3.21 5.13 -14.05
N TRP A 116 -3.85 4.05 -14.45
CA TRP A 116 -4.42 3.86 -15.76
C TRP A 116 -5.87 3.40 -15.65
N LEU A 117 -6.79 4.06 -16.34
CA LEU A 117 -8.18 3.65 -16.43
C LEU A 117 -8.46 3.05 -17.80
N ILE A 118 -8.89 1.79 -17.82
CA ILE A 118 -9.38 1.15 -19.04
C ILE A 118 -10.90 1.13 -19.00
N THR A 119 -11.54 1.69 -20.02
CA THR A 119 -13.00 1.78 -20.13
C THR A 119 -13.48 1.11 -21.42
N SER A 120 -14.60 0.39 -21.31
CA SER A 120 -15.41 -0.01 -22.46
C SER A 120 -16.88 0.15 -22.16
N GLN A 121 -17.60 0.84 -23.07
CA GLN A 121 -19.02 1.15 -22.98
C GLN A 121 -19.43 1.91 -21.71
N VAL A 122 -18.57 2.81 -21.22
CA VAL A 122 -18.88 3.68 -20.07
C VAL A 122 -19.53 4.97 -20.59
N PRO A 123 -20.73 5.35 -20.09
CA PRO A 123 -21.37 6.60 -20.47
C PRO A 123 -20.44 7.82 -20.34
N CYS A 124 -20.35 8.59 -21.43
CA CYS A 124 -19.59 9.84 -21.53
C CYS A 124 -18.07 9.73 -21.37
N ILE A 125 -17.51 8.51 -21.28
CA ILE A 125 -16.06 8.28 -21.33
C ILE A 125 -15.78 7.48 -22.60
N ALA A 126 -14.81 7.93 -23.40
CA ALA A 126 -14.44 7.19 -24.60
C ALA A 126 -13.88 5.81 -24.24
N ASP A 127 -14.07 4.81 -25.09
CA ASP A 127 -13.47 3.49 -24.89
C ASP A 127 -11.95 3.55 -25.08
N GLY A 128 -11.20 2.86 -24.23
CA GLY A 128 -9.75 2.76 -24.37
C GLY A 128 -8.98 2.82 -23.05
N LEU A 129 -7.66 2.91 -23.19
CA LEU A 129 -6.71 3.13 -22.12
C LEU A 129 -6.53 4.63 -21.89
N HIS A 130 -6.63 5.05 -20.63
CA HIS A 130 -6.46 6.44 -20.20
C HIS A 130 -5.43 6.52 -19.09
N HIS A 131 -4.46 7.42 -19.21
CA HIS A 131 -3.63 7.81 -18.07
C HIS A 131 -4.43 8.74 -17.16
N TYR A 132 -4.40 8.52 -15.84
CA TYR A 132 -5.04 9.39 -14.87
C TYR A 132 -4.08 10.49 -14.41
N GLN A 133 -4.30 11.71 -14.91
CA GLN A 133 -3.51 12.88 -14.57
C GLN A 133 -3.94 13.46 -13.21
N ASN A 134 -3.18 13.12 -12.17
CA ASN A 134 -3.45 13.50 -10.79
C ASN A 134 -3.53 15.01 -10.57
N LEU A 135 -2.66 15.80 -11.20
CA LEU A 135 -2.60 17.25 -10.98
C LEU A 135 -3.90 17.96 -11.36
N HIS A 136 -4.52 17.49 -12.46
CA HIS A 136 -5.69 18.12 -13.05
C HIS A 136 -6.99 17.40 -12.74
N HIS A 137 -6.91 16.21 -12.13
CA HIS A 137 -8.04 15.29 -11.98
C HIS A 137 -8.70 15.02 -13.34
N ALA A 138 -7.92 14.48 -14.27
CA ALA A 138 -8.32 14.31 -15.66
C ALA A 138 -7.83 12.97 -16.22
N LEU A 139 -8.46 12.54 -17.32
CA LEU A 139 -8.08 11.38 -18.11
C LEU A 139 -7.37 11.84 -19.39
N GLU A 140 -6.24 11.22 -19.69
CA GLU A 140 -5.48 11.37 -20.93
C GLU A 140 -5.64 10.10 -21.77
N ARG A 141 -6.47 10.14 -22.82
CA ARG A 141 -6.73 8.95 -23.65
C ARG A 141 -5.48 8.59 -24.46
N ARG A 142 -4.90 7.45 -24.12
CA ARG A 142 -3.62 6.97 -24.58
C ARG A 142 -3.74 5.99 -25.73
N ALA A 143 -4.68 5.05 -25.64
CA ALA A 143 -4.83 3.99 -26.64
C ALA A 143 -6.30 3.57 -26.80
N TRP A 144 -6.69 3.13 -27.99
CA TRP A 144 -8.05 2.66 -28.26
C TRP A 144 -8.15 1.72 -29.46
N ASN A 145 -9.32 1.08 -29.57
CA ASN A 145 -9.72 0.24 -30.69
C ASN A 145 -10.96 0.82 -31.39
N ASP A 146 -11.15 0.47 -32.66
CA ASP A 146 -12.33 0.88 -33.43
C ASP A 146 -13.56 0.04 -33.07
N GLU A 147 -13.34 -1.21 -32.67
CA GLU A 147 -14.39 -2.13 -32.27
C GLU A 147 -14.63 -2.05 -30.76
N ALA A 148 -15.91 -1.94 -30.38
CA ALA A 148 -16.31 -1.96 -28.98
C ALA A 148 -16.10 -3.36 -28.38
N SER A 149 -15.45 -3.40 -27.21
CA SER A 149 -15.34 -4.62 -26.40
C SER A 149 -16.59 -4.82 -25.55
N ALA A 150 -16.67 -5.93 -24.81
CA ALA A 150 -17.71 -6.09 -23.79
C ALA A 150 -17.58 -4.98 -22.74
N PRO A 151 -18.71 -4.50 -22.16
CA PRO A 151 -18.67 -3.47 -21.12
C PRO A 151 -17.72 -3.85 -19.99
N GLY A 152 -16.93 -2.88 -19.55
CA GLY A 152 -16.02 -3.12 -18.43
C GLY A 152 -15.23 -1.90 -18.02
N VAL A 153 -14.80 -1.93 -16.75
CA VAL A 153 -13.91 -0.92 -16.17
C VAL A 153 -12.79 -1.62 -15.40
N TRP A 154 -11.56 -1.24 -15.71
CA TRP A 154 -10.36 -1.73 -15.04
C TRP A 154 -9.46 -0.57 -14.66
N LEU A 155 -8.74 -0.74 -13.56
CA LEU A 155 -7.75 0.18 -13.05
C LEU A 155 -6.38 -0.51 -13.06
N GLY A 156 -5.48 -0.03 -13.90
CA GLY A 156 -4.12 -0.51 -14.02
C GLY A 156 -3.13 0.39 -13.29
N PHE A 157 -2.02 -0.20 -12.88
CA PHE A 157 -0.93 0.50 -12.21
C PHE A 157 0.43 0.11 -12.78
N SER A 158 1.30 1.11 -12.86
CA SER A 158 2.72 0.96 -13.19
C SER A 158 3.57 1.74 -12.20
N SER A 159 4.86 1.42 -12.11
CA SER A 159 5.83 2.11 -11.25
C SER A 159 6.94 2.75 -12.06
N ILE A 160 7.23 4.01 -11.79
CA ILE A 160 8.45 4.69 -12.22
C ILE A 160 9.46 4.61 -11.07
N HIS A 161 10.26 3.53 -11.05
CA HIS A 161 11.20 3.27 -9.96
C HIS A 161 12.21 4.40 -9.73
N TRP A 162 12.53 5.18 -10.78
CA TRP A 162 13.45 6.30 -10.67
C TRP A 162 13.01 7.34 -9.63
N ARG A 163 11.71 7.59 -9.45
CA ARG A 163 11.21 8.55 -8.45
C ARG A 163 11.70 8.19 -7.05
N GLU A 164 11.64 6.91 -6.67
CA GLU A 164 12.14 6.41 -5.38
C GLU A 164 13.68 6.27 -5.38
N ALA A 165 14.26 5.74 -6.46
CA ALA A 165 15.70 5.49 -6.58
C ALA A 165 16.54 6.78 -6.54
N TRP A 166 15.98 7.90 -7.02
CA TRP A 166 16.58 9.22 -6.91
C TRP A 166 16.90 9.58 -5.45
N LYS A 167 16.06 9.18 -4.48
CA LYS A 167 16.27 9.46 -3.05
C LYS A 167 16.89 8.30 -2.29
N TYR A 168 16.48 7.07 -2.58
CA TYR A 168 16.73 5.91 -1.73
C TYR A 168 17.67 4.86 -2.34
N GLY A 169 18.17 5.10 -3.55
CA GLY A 169 19.09 4.22 -4.25
C GLY A 169 18.64 2.76 -4.25
N GLU A 170 19.47 1.89 -3.69
CA GLU A 170 19.25 0.44 -3.72
C GLU A 170 18.01 -0.04 -2.96
N ARG A 171 17.44 0.78 -2.05
CA ARG A 171 16.24 0.38 -1.28
C ARG A 171 14.93 0.74 -1.99
N ALA A 172 15.00 1.50 -3.08
CA ALA A 172 13.85 2.07 -3.76
C ALA A 172 12.80 1.06 -4.21
N PHE A 173 13.20 -0.11 -4.70
CA PHE A 173 12.25 -1.11 -5.15
C PHE A 173 11.38 -1.61 -3.99
N ARG A 174 11.90 -1.72 -2.75
CA ARG A 174 11.07 -2.07 -1.58
C ARG A 174 9.96 -1.04 -1.36
N TYR A 175 10.31 0.24 -1.49
CA TYR A 175 9.40 1.35 -1.26
C TYR A 175 8.33 1.46 -2.35
N CYS A 176 8.69 1.23 -3.62
CA CYS A 176 7.71 1.14 -4.71
C CYS A 176 6.64 0.10 -4.42
N GLN A 177 7.04 -1.08 -3.90
CA GLN A 177 6.09 -2.14 -3.59
C GLN A 177 5.26 -1.83 -2.32
N LEU A 178 5.83 -1.22 -1.28
CA LEU A 178 5.05 -0.76 -0.12
C LEU A 178 4.00 0.30 -0.53
N ASP A 179 4.39 1.25 -1.37
CA ASP A 179 3.51 2.28 -1.92
C ASP A 179 2.36 1.67 -2.73
N MET A 180 2.64 0.65 -3.57
CA MET A 180 1.60 -0.10 -4.28
C MET A 180 0.60 -0.75 -3.32
N GLY A 181 1.07 -1.34 -2.20
CA GLY A 181 0.18 -1.85 -1.17
C GLY A 181 -0.75 -0.79 -0.58
N HIS A 182 -0.22 0.41 -0.33
CA HIS A 182 -1.03 1.54 0.11
C HIS A 182 -2.04 2.00 -0.94
N VAL A 183 -1.71 1.93 -2.23
CA VAL A 183 -2.60 2.24 -3.36
C VAL A 183 -3.74 1.22 -3.43
N LEU A 184 -3.43 -0.08 -3.38
CA LEU A 184 -4.43 -1.15 -3.44
C LEU A 184 -5.44 -1.05 -2.29
N ALA A 185 -4.97 -0.76 -1.07
CA ALA A 185 -5.88 -0.52 0.05
C ALA A 185 -6.77 0.72 -0.17
N ALA A 186 -6.23 1.82 -0.70
CA ALA A 186 -7.01 3.02 -1.00
C ALA A 186 -8.10 2.75 -2.06
N VAL A 187 -7.79 1.94 -3.07
CA VAL A 187 -8.76 1.44 -4.06
C VAL A 187 -9.89 0.67 -3.38
N SER A 188 -9.58 -0.26 -2.48
CA SER A 188 -10.61 -1.05 -1.77
C SER A 188 -11.54 -0.17 -0.93
N TYR A 189 -11.01 0.79 -0.17
CA TYR A 189 -11.84 1.71 0.61
C TYR A 189 -12.74 2.58 -0.28
N ALA A 190 -12.21 3.10 -1.39
CA ALA A 190 -13.01 3.86 -2.34
C ALA A 190 -14.09 3.00 -3.00
N ALA A 191 -13.78 1.75 -3.37
CA ALA A 191 -14.72 0.82 -3.97
C ALA A 191 -15.86 0.47 -3.01
N ALA A 192 -15.55 0.20 -1.74
CA ALA A 192 -16.55 -0.07 -0.70
C ALA A 192 -17.56 1.07 -0.55
N LEU A 193 -17.09 2.32 -0.59
CA LEU A 193 -17.97 3.50 -0.56
C LEU A 193 -18.90 3.62 -1.78
N HIS A 194 -18.47 3.10 -2.93
CA HIS A 194 -19.27 3.06 -4.16
C HIS A 194 -20.12 1.79 -4.28
N GLY A 195 -20.06 0.87 -3.30
CA GLY A 195 -20.72 -0.44 -3.38
C GLY A 195 -20.11 -1.37 -4.43
N TRP A 196 -18.87 -1.13 -4.85
CA TRP A 196 -18.16 -1.92 -5.85
C TRP A 196 -17.34 -3.02 -5.19
N GLN A 197 -17.13 -4.13 -5.91
CA GLN A 197 -16.32 -5.27 -5.48
C GLN A 197 -15.12 -5.42 -6.42
N PRO A 198 -13.99 -4.77 -6.11
CA PRO A 198 -12.84 -4.78 -6.99
C PRO A 198 -12.14 -6.14 -6.90
N ARG A 199 -11.59 -6.62 -8.02
CA ARG A 199 -10.87 -7.90 -8.09
C ARG A 199 -9.49 -7.71 -8.69
N LEU A 200 -8.47 -8.16 -7.96
CA LEU A 200 -7.10 -8.21 -8.47
C LEU A 200 -7.02 -9.23 -9.62
N LEU A 201 -6.55 -8.80 -10.79
CA LEU A 201 -6.36 -9.72 -11.91
C LEU A 201 -5.02 -10.44 -11.77
N CYS A 202 -5.05 -11.74 -12.02
CA CYS A 202 -3.88 -12.60 -12.03
C CYS A 202 -3.40 -12.75 -13.48
N LEU A 203 -2.54 -11.83 -13.91
CA LEU A 203 -2.03 -11.73 -15.29
C LEU A 203 -0.51 -11.86 -15.29
N ASP A 204 0.07 -12.37 -16.37
CA ASP A 204 1.51 -12.28 -16.60
C ASP A 204 1.94 -10.81 -16.75
N ALA A 205 3.17 -10.51 -16.36
CA ALA A 205 3.70 -9.14 -16.41
C ALA A 205 3.66 -8.54 -17.83
N ASN A 206 3.84 -9.34 -18.89
CA ASN A 206 3.73 -8.85 -20.26
C ASN A 206 2.28 -8.56 -20.65
N GLU A 207 1.30 -9.35 -20.16
CA GLU A 207 -0.12 -9.08 -20.40
C GLU A 207 -0.53 -7.76 -19.74
N VAL A 208 -0.07 -7.51 -18.51
CA VAL A 208 -0.25 -6.22 -17.83
C VAL A 208 0.43 -5.12 -18.64
N ALA A 209 1.69 -5.30 -19.05
CA ALA A 209 2.43 -4.28 -19.79
C ALA A 209 1.78 -3.91 -21.13
N GLN A 210 1.28 -4.91 -21.87
CA GLN A 210 0.53 -4.73 -23.13
C GLN A 210 -0.79 -3.99 -22.90
N ALA A 211 -1.56 -4.38 -21.88
CA ALA A 211 -2.80 -3.71 -21.52
C ALA A 211 -2.60 -2.23 -21.14
N LEU A 212 -1.50 -1.92 -20.47
CA LEU A 212 -1.15 -0.55 -20.10
C LEU A 212 -0.32 0.19 -21.16
N GLY A 213 0.05 -0.47 -22.26
CA GLY A 213 0.87 0.10 -23.33
C GLY A 213 2.26 0.57 -22.88
N VAL A 214 2.77 0.06 -21.75
CA VAL A 214 4.06 0.45 -21.17
C VAL A 214 5.23 -0.39 -21.72
N ASP A 215 4.93 -1.45 -22.48
CA ASP A 215 5.91 -2.25 -23.24
C ASP A 215 6.35 -1.59 -24.56
N ARG A 216 5.79 -0.43 -24.89
CA ARG A 216 6.11 0.35 -26.09
C ARG A 216 7.40 1.15 -25.92
N ASN A 217 8.54 0.45 -25.93
CA ASN A 217 9.87 1.04 -25.71
C ASN A 217 10.19 2.30 -26.54
N GLU A 218 9.68 2.38 -27.77
CA GLU A 218 9.87 3.56 -28.64
C GLU A 218 9.26 4.83 -28.04
N ASP A 219 8.10 4.71 -27.38
CA ASP A 219 7.39 5.85 -26.80
C ASP A 219 8.07 6.36 -25.51
N PHE A 220 8.87 5.51 -24.86
CA PHE A 220 9.66 5.85 -23.69
C PHE A 220 11.12 6.20 -24.03
N SER A 221 11.47 6.29 -25.32
CA SER A 221 12.83 6.63 -25.73
C SER A 221 13.23 8.02 -25.24
N GLY A 222 14.24 8.08 -24.37
CA GLY A 222 14.74 9.34 -23.81
C GLY A 222 13.98 9.82 -22.57
N VAL A 223 13.09 9.01 -22.00
CA VAL A 223 12.46 9.24 -20.69
C VAL A 223 12.58 8.01 -19.79
N GLU A 224 12.14 8.11 -18.55
CA GLU A 224 12.16 7.00 -17.59
C GLU A 224 11.12 5.94 -17.96
N ALA A 225 11.55 4.68 -17.98
CA ALA A 225 10.67 3.53 -18.19
C ALA A 225 9.66 3.36 -17.03
N GLU A 226 8.56 2.69 -17.35
CA GLU A 226 7.55 2.28 -16.37
C GLU A 226 7.53 0.75 -16.26
N GLU A 227 7.54 0.24 -15.04
CA GLU A 227 7.32 -1.18 -14.76
C GLU A 227 5.82 -1.42 -14.59
N ALA A 228 5.25 -2.34 -15.37
CA ALA A 228 3.88 -2.79 -15.17
C ALA A 228 3.74 -3.53 -13.83
N GLU A 229 2.75 -3.17 -13.03
CA GLU A 229 2.57 -3.74 -11.68
C GLU A 229 1.37 -4.68 -11.64
N VAL A 230 0.15 -4.13 -11.79
CA VAL A 230 -1.08 -4.92 -11.63
C VAL A 230 -2.30 -4.23 -12.26
N ILE A 231 -3.33 -5.02 -12.56
CA ILE A 231 -4.65 -4.53 -12.97
C ILE A 231 -5.72 -5.01 -11.98
N VAL A 232 -6.64 -4.12 -11.63
CA VAL A 232 -7.83 -4.38 -10.81
C VAL A 232 -9.05 -4.24 -11.70
N ALA A 233 -9.89 -5.28 -11.79
CA ALA A 233 -11.21 -5.16 -12.39
C ALA A 233 -12.18 -4.51 -11.39
N LEU A 234 -12.87 -3.44 -11.82
CA LEU A 234 -13.90 -2.78 -11.00
C LEU A 234 -15.31 -3.27 -11.35
N HIS A 235 -15.53 -3.61 -12.62
CA HIS A 235 -16.82 -4.06 -13.13
C HIS A 235 -16.65 -4.91 -14.38
N THR A 236 -16.53 -6.23 -14.19
CA THR A 236 -16.62 -7.30 -15.21
C THR A 236 -15.87 -8.55 -14.76
N ASP A 237 -16.27 -9.71 -15.29
CA ASP A 237 -15.51 -10.96 -15.19
C ASP A 237 -14.48 -11.10 -16.33
N ALA A 238 -14.57 -10.26 -17.37
CA ALA A 238 -13.66 -10.27 -18.50
C ALA A 238 -12.25 -9.78 -18.14
N ASN A 239 -11.27 -10.26 -18.89
CA ASN A 239 -9.90 -9.74 -18.82
C ASN A 239 -9.83 -8.33 -19.41
N ALA A 240 -8.85 -7.56 -18.94
CA ALA A 240 -8.56 -6.26 -19.51
C ALA A 240 -8.14 -6.39 -21.00
N PRO A 241 -8.58 -5.47 -21.88
CA PRO A 241 -8.07 -5.39 -23.24
C PRO A 241 -6.54 -5.16 -23.27
N ALA A 242 -5.82 -5.90 -24.12
CA ALA A 242 -4.36 -5.84 -24.20
C ALA A 242 -3.78 -5.49 -25.58
N ALA A 243 -4.61 -5.48 -26.63
CA ALA A 243 -4.19 -5.24 -28.01
C ALA A 243 -4.82 -3.95 -28.54
N TRP A 244 -4.12 -2.83 -28.36
CA TRP A 244 -4.59 -1.53 -28.84
C TRP A 244 -4.12 -1.27 -30.29
N HIS A 245 -5.02 -0.77 -31.14
CA HIS A 245 -4.71 -0.45 -32.55
C HIS A 245 -4.21 0.98 -32.74
N HIS A 246 -4.72 1.91 -31.94
CA HIS A 246 -4.40 3.32 -32.03
C HIS A 246 -3.77 3.81 -30.74
N TYR A 247 -2.81 4.72 -30.87
CA TYR A 247 -2.06 5.31 -29.76
C TYR A 247 -1.91 6.82 -29.98
N ALA A 248 -1.94 7.58 -28.90
CA ALA A 248 -1.70 9.02 -28.91
C ALA A 248 -0.75 9.45 -27.80
N GLY A 249 -0.03 10.54 -28.04
CA GLY A 249 0.81 11.22 -27.07
C GLY A 249 2.10 10.51 -26.66
N THR A 250 2.96 11.29 -26.00
CA THR A 250 4.28 10.86 -25.51
C THR A 250 4.47 11.29 -24.05
N PRO A 251 5.12 10.46 -23.22
CA PRO A 251 5.35 10.77 -21.81
C PRO A 251 6.34 11.93 -21.64
N SER A 252 6.16 12.73 -20.60
CA SER A 252 7.13 13.75 -20.20
C SER A 252 8.35 13.14 -19.48
N LEU A 253 9.50 13.78 -19.68
CA LEU A 253 10.74 13.49 -18.95
C LEU A 253 10.63 14.00 -17.51
N LEU A 254 10.95 13.17 -16.53
CA LEU A 254 10.80 13.53 -15.11
C LEU A 254 12.09 14.11 -14.53
N ASP A 255 13.24 13.60 -14.94
CA ASP A 255 14.56 14.05 -14.52
C ASP A 255 15.48 14.24 -15.75
N PRO A 256 15.77 15.49 -16.15
CA PRO A 256 16.62 15.75 -17.30
C PRO A 256 18.11 15.45 -17.07
N ARG A 257 18.55 15.25 -15.82
CA ARG A 257 19.97 15.10 -15.47
C ARG A 257 20.17 14.10 -14.31
N PRO A 258 19.90 12.81 -14.54
CA PRO A 258 20.10 11.80 -13.51
C PRO A 258 21.59 11.68 -13.16
N LEU A 259 21.92 11.96 -11.89
CA LEU A 259 23.31 11.92 -11.39
C LEU A 259 23.80 10.50 -11.07
N TYR A 260 22.88 9.57 -10.82
CA TYR A 260 23.17 8.21 -10.36
C TYR A 260 22.46 7.17 -11.23
N GLN A 261 22.96 5.94 -11.19
CA GLN A 261 22.34 4.79 -11.84
C GLN A 261 22.23 3.64 -10.84
N TRP A 262 21.10 2.92 -10.88
CA TRP A 262 20.81 1.82 -9.97
C TRP A 262 20.37 0.56 -10.74
N PRO A 263 21.25 -0.09 -11.51
CA PRO A 263 20.88 -1.24 -12.34
C PRO A 263 20.20 -2.38 -11.55
N VAL A 264 20.58 -2.53 -10.28
CA VAL A 264 20.00 -3.53 -9.38
C VAL A 264 18.48 -3.40 -9.24
N ILE A 265 17.93 -2.19 -9.40
CA ILE A 265 16.49 -1.93 -9.32
C ILE A 265 15.76 -2.51 -10.54
N GLU A 266 16.32 -2.35 -11.74
CA GLU A 266 15.79 -2.97 -12.96
C GLU A 266 15.96 -4.49 -12.93
N GLU A 267 17.10 -4.97 -12.41
CA GLU A 267 17.37 -6.40 -12.27
C GLU A 267 16.39 -7.10 -11.33
N VAL A 268 16.08 -6.51 -10.18
CA VAL A 268 15.09 -7.08 -9.25
C VAL A 268 13.66 -6.92 -9.78
N ALA A 269 13.34 -5.80 -10.43
CA ALA A 269 12.03 -5.62 -11.07
C ALA A 269 11.77 -6.73 -12.09
N ALA A 270 12.73 -6.98 -12.99
CA ALA A 270 12.65 -8.06 -13.96
C ALA A 270 12.62 -9.45 -13.31
N ALA A 271 13.42 -9.68 -12.25
CA ALA A 271 13.42 -10.96 -11.54
C ALA A 271 12.08 -11.26 -10.85
N THR A 272 11.33 -10.23 -10.44
CA THR A 272 10.05 -10.36 -9.76
C THR A 272 8.83 -10.32 -10.70
N ARG A 273 9.04 -10.28 -12.02
CA ARG A 273 7.95 -10.46 -13.00
C ARG A 273 7.47 -11.91 -13.01
N GLY A 274 6.21 -12.15 -12.68
CA GLY A 274 5.64 -13.48 -12.64
C GLY A 274 4.20 -13.44 -12.14
N ILE A 275 3.62 -14.61 -11.97
CA ILE A 275 2.27 -14.76 -11.42
C ILE A 275 2.40 -14.97 -9.91
N SER A 276 1.39 -14.53 -9.13
CA SER A 276 1.37 -14.73 -7.68
C SER A 276 1.57 -16.21 -7.32
N PRO A 277 2.56 -16.57 -6.49
CA PRO A 277 2.79 -17.96 -6.08
C PRO A 277 1.73 -18.49 -5.12
N PHE A 278 0.81 -17.63 -4.67
CA PHE A 278 -0.20 -17.97 -3.67
C PHE A 278 -1.49 -18.53 -4.28
N ASP A 279 -1.58 -18.52 -5.61
CA ASP A 279 -2.67 -19.18 -6.33
C ASP A 279 -2.32 -20.67 -6.51
N GLY A 280 -2.98 -21.54 -5.76
CA GLY A 280 -2.87 -23.01 -5.90
C GLY A 280 -3.39 -23.56 -7.25
N HIS A 281 -3.59 -22.72 -8.26
CA HIS A 281 -4.08 -23.07 -9.58
C HIS A 281 -2.98 -22.82 -10.61
N SER A 282 -2.18 -23.85 -10.87
CA SER A 282 -1.20 -23.92 -11.96
C SER A 282 -1.86 -24.00 -13.35
N GLY A 283 -2.78 -23.08 -13.64
CA GLY A 283 -3.49 -23.01 -14.91
C GLY A 283 -3.57 -21.57 -15.41
N ALA A 284 -2.82 -21.26 -16.47
CA ALA A 284 -2.98 -20.03 -17.22
C ALA A 284 -4.46 -19.83 -17.61
N GLY A 285 -5.02 -18.67 -17.28
CA GLY A 285 -6.29 -18.21 -17.85
C GLY A 285 -7.58 -18.50 -17.06
N ARG A 286 -7.54 -18.71 -15.74
CA ARG A 286 -8.77 -18.67 -14.92
C ARG A 286 -8.66 -17.61 -13.83
N ASN A 287 -9.30 -16.46 -14.08
CA ASN A 287 -9.72 -15.57 -13.00
C ASN A 287 -10.58 -16.41 -12.04
N PRO A 288 -10.20 -16.57 -10.76
CA PRO A 288 -11.06 -17.27 -9.83
C PRO A 288 -12.41 -16.55 -9.79
N ALA A 289 -13.48 -17.29 -10.02
CA ALA A 289 -14.82 -16.80 -9.73
C ALA A 289 -14.88 -16.35 -8.26
N HIS A 290 -15.84 -15.48 -7.91
CA HIS A 290 -16.09 -14.89 -6.58
C HIS A 290 -16.14 -15.85 -5.38
N THR A 291 -15.88 -17.15 -5.52
CA THR A 291 -16.41 -18.17 -4.61
C THR A 291 -15.42 -18.78 -3.61
N ASN A 292 -14.17 -18.31 -3.48
CA ASN A 292 -13.23 -18.80 -2.45
C ASN A 292 -12.11 -17.79 -2.09
N ASN A 293 -12.43 -16.54 -1.71
CA ASN A 293 -11.40 -15.63 -1.19
C ASN A 293 -11.05 -16.02 0.27
N PRO A 294 -9.81 -16.47 0.57
CA PRO A 294 -9.39 -16.87 1.92
C PRO A 294 -9.35 -15.72 2.93
N CYS A 295 -9.42 -14.46 2.45
CA CYS A 295 -9.40 -13.25 3.28
C CYS A 295 -10.78 -12.60 3.46
N GLU A 296 -11.82 -13.05 2.74
CA GLU A 296 -13.15 -12.42 2.75
C GLU A 296 -13.91 -12.65 4.06
N ALA A 297 -13.81 -13.84 4.64
CA ALA A 297 -14.50 -14.18 5.87
C ALA A 297 -13.53 -14.42 7.04
N ARG A 298 -13.95 -14.06 8.25
CA ARG A 298 -13.25 -14.47 9.48
C ARG A 298 -13.31 -15.99 9.62
N THR A 299 -12.18 -16.63 9.90
CA THR A 299 -12.14 -18.04 10.30
C THR A 299 -12.50 -18.17 11.77
N ASN A 300 -12.78 -19.39 12.26
CA ASN A 300 -13.06 -19.63 13.68
C ASN A 300 -11.94 -19.17 14.63
N SER A 301 -10.70 -19.03 14.14
CA SER A 301 -9.54 -18.55 14.90
C SER A 301 -9.38 -17.01 14.90
N THR A 302 -10.02 -16.31 13.94
CA THR A 302 -10.02 -14.84 13.78
C THR A 302 -11.40 -14.21 14.03
N ALA A 303 -12.39 -15.03 14.39
CA ALA A 303 -13.72 -14.62 14.79
C ALA A 303 -13.62 -13.90 16.15
N SER A 304 -13.75 -12.58 16.11
CA SER A 304 -13.78 -11.70 17.28
C SER A 304 -15.23 -11.34 17.59
N SER A 305 -15.59 -11.24 18.88
CA SER A 305 -16.90 -10.71 19.29
C SER A 305 -17.03 -9.19 19.06
N ILE A 306 -15.89 -8.51 18.86
CA ILE A 306 -15.82 -7.12 18.43
C ILE A 306 -15.99 -7.09 16.91
N ASP A 307 -17.02 -6.39 16.45
CA ASP A 307 -17.09 -5.90 15.08
C ASP A 307 -16.11 -4.72 14.95
N PRO A 308 -14.94 -4.87 14.30
CA PRO A 308 -14.03 -3.73 14.12
C PRO A 308 -14.63 -2.66 13.21
N LEU A 309 -15.74 -2.96 12.52
CA LEU A 309 -16.49 -1.99 11.74
C LEU A 309 -17.47 -1.21 12.63
N ASP A 310 -17.88 -1.69 13.82
CA ASP A 310 -18.56 -0.84 14.79
C ASP A 310 -17.54 0.05 15.50
N SER A 311 -17.35 1.25 14.95
CA SER A 311 -16.29 2.15 15.37
C SER A 311 -16.36 2.51 16.86
N GLY A 312 -17.57 2.55 17.45
CA GLY A 312 -17.82 3.17 18.76
C GLY A 312 -17.35 4.63 18.85
N LEU A 313 -16.81 5.19 17.76
CA LEU A 313 -16.27 6.54 17.64
C LEU A 313 -17.45 7.46 17.41
N ARG A 314 -18.14 7.75 18.50
CA ARG A 314 -19.07 8.87 18.51
C ARG A 314 -18.23 10.10 18.81
N ARG A 315 -18.27 11.10 17.93
CA ARG A 315 -17.80 12.45 18.26
C ARG A 315 -18.57 12.96 19.47
N ASN A 316 -18.13 14.07 20.08
CA ASN A 316 -18.81 14.67 21.23
C ASN A 316 -20.29 15.02 20.98
N ASP A 317 -20.72 15.07 19.70
CA ASP A 317 -22.09 15.31 19.25
C ASP A 317 -22.90 14.02 19.01
N GLY A 318 -22.30 12.84 19.20
CA GLY A 318 -22.96 11.54 19.02
C GLY A 318 -22.92 11.00 17.59
N GLU A 319 -22.29 11.69 16.62
CA GLU A 319 -22.17 11.22 15.23
C GLU A 319 -20.78 10.64 14.92
N ASP A 320 -20.72 9.65 14.03
CA ASP A 320 -19.46 9.08 13.54
C ASP A 320 -18.87 9.96 12.40
N ILE A 321 -17.55 9.96 12.25
CA ILE A 321 -16.85 10.70 11.20
C ILE A 321 -17.17 10.10 9.82
N ARG A 322 -17.32 10.95 8.80
CA ARG A 322 -17.62 10.48 7.43
C ARG A 322 -16.38 9.85 6.82
N ALA A 323 -16.53 8.70 6.18
CA ALA A 323 -15.40 7.95 5.63
C ALA A 323 -14.61 8.74 4.56
N ALA A 324 -15.33 9.46 3.69
CA ALA A 324 -14.72 10.38 2.74
C ALA A 324 -13.85 11.45 3.41
N GLN A 325 -14.25 11.94 4.59
CA GLN A 325 -13.46 12.92 5.35
C GLN A 325 -12.19 12.30 5.92
N VAL A 326 -12.26 11.06 6.45
CA VAL A 326 -11.09 10.34 6.95
C VAL A 326 -10.06 10.17 5.83
N ILE A 327 -10.49 9.64 4.67
CA ILE A 327 -9.63 9.39 3.50
C ILE A 327 -8.97 10.68 3.02
N LEU A 328 -9.74 11.75 2.82
CA LEU A 328 -9.22 13.01 2.29
C LEU A 328 -8.36 13.79 3.31
N LYS A 329 -8.59 13.63 4.61
CA LYS A 329 -7.83 14.33 5.66
C LYS A 329 -6.62 13.56 6.16
N ARG A 330 -6.52 12.25 5.91
CA ARG A 330 -5.41 11.37 6.34
C ARG A 330 -4.03 11.97 6.03
N ARG A 331 -3.14 12.07 7.01
CA ARG A 331 -1.74 12.51 6.83
C ARG A 331 -0.80 11.60 7.60
N SER A 332 0.40 11.39 7.05
CA SER A 332 1.47 10.74 7.81
C SER A 332 1.98 11.68 8.89
N ALA A 333 2.11 11.19 10.13
CA ALA A 333 2.69 11.96 11.22
C ALA A 333 4.18 12.25 10.96
N GLN A 334 4.62 13.47 11.28
CA GLN A 334 6.05 13.86 11.25
C GLN A 334 6.71 13.73 12.62
N ALA A 335 5.93 13.84 13.69
CA ALA A 335 6.34 13.65 15.06
C ALA A 335 5.12 13.27 15.92
N PHE A 336 5.38 12.65 17.07
CA PHE A 336 4.37 12.33 18.08
C PHE A 336 4.72 12.99 19.42
N ASP A 337 3.71 13.22 20.26
CA ASP A 337 3.87 13.91 21.54
C ASP A 337 4.67 13.12 22.60
N GLY A 338 4.77 11.78 22.45
CA GLY A 338 5.45 10.92 23.42
C GLY A 338 4.69 10.67 24.73
N GLU A 339 3.50 11.25 24.88
CA GLU A 339 2.78 11.33 26.16
C GLU A 339 1.39 10.71 26.09
N SER A 340 0.68 10.87 24.98
CA SER A 340 -0.70 10.39 24.85
C SER A 340 -0.80 8.88 25.01
N VAL A 341 -1.84 8.45 25.73
CA VAL A 341 -2.20 7.04 25.94
C VAL A 341 -3.33 6.67 24.98
N MET A 342 -3.08 5.66 24.16
CA MET A 342 -4.06 5.18 23.18
C MET A 342 -5.19 4.43 23.87
N PRO A 343 -6.46 4.74 23.56
CA PRO A 343 -7.60 3.96 24.06
C PRO A 343 -7.48 2.49 23.64
N GLN A 344 -7.81 1.58 24.56
CA GLN A 344 -7.74 0.13 24.28
C GLN A 344 -8.66 -0.26 23.13
N SER A 345 -9.84 0.36 23.03
CA SER A 345 -10.81 0.13 21.95
C SER A 345 -10.23 0.46 20.58
N LEU A 346 -9.52 1.57 20.44
CA LEU A 346 -8.83 1.94 19.20
C LEU A 346 -7.75 0.91 18.85
N PHE A 347 -6.94 0.51 19.82
CA PHE A 347 -5.91 -0.51 19.61
C PHE A 347 -6.51 -1.83 19.12
N LYS A 348 -7.52 -2.36 19.83
CA LYS A 348 -8.19 -3.61 19.45
C LYS A 348 -8.86 -3.52 18.07
N ARG A 349 -9.49 -2.39 17.76
CA ARG A 349 -10.10 -2.15 16.43
C ARG A 349 -9.04 -2.18 15.33
N MET A 350 -7.93 -1.44 15.49
CA MET A 350 -6.84 -1.47 14.51
C MET A 350 -6.36 -2.91 14.26
N LEU A 351 -6.12 -3.70 15.30
CA LEU A 351 -5.69 -5.09 15.15
C LEU A 351 -6.76 -5.97 14.50
N GLY A 352 -8.02 -5.80 14.89
CA GLY A 352 -9.17 -6.49 14.32
C GLY A 352 -9.34 -6.22 12.82
N SER A 353 -9.06 -4.99 12.38
CA SER A 353 -9.10 -4.60 10.97
C SER A 353 -7.98 -5.22 10.14
N LEU A 354 -6.89 -5.68 10.76
CA LEU A 354 -5.80 -6.39 10.06
C LEU A 354 -6.15 -7.85 9.77
N LEU A 355 -7.08 -8.47 10.51
CA LEU A 355 -7.47 -9.86 10.28
C LEU A 355 -8.38 -10.00 9.05
N ALA A 356 -8.40 -11.18 8.45
CA ALA A 356 -9.33 -11.53 7.37
C ALA A 356 -10.78 -11.15 7.74
N GLY A 357 -11.49 -10.53 6.79
CA GLY A 357 -12.84 -9.99 7.00
C GLY A 357 -12.93 -8.81 7.99
N GLY A 358 -11.79 -8.25 8.43
CA GLY A 358 -11.76 -7.12 9.35
C GLY A 358 -11.85 -5.73 8.69
N SER A 359 -11.66 -5.66 7.38
CA SER A 359 -11.61 -4.43 6.59
C SER A 359 -12.01 -4.72 5.15
N PRO A 360 -12.66 -3.78 4.43
CA PRO A 360 -12.96 -3.94 2.99
C PRO A 360 -11.72 -4.15 2.12
N VAL A 361 -10.53 -3.85 2.64
CA VAL A 361 -9.26 -4.12 1.97
C VAL A 361 -9.08 -5.61 1.64
N TRP A 362 -9.61 -6.50 2.49
CA TRP A 362 -9.46 -7.93 2.35
C TRP A 362 -10.35 -8.55 1.27
N ASP A 363 -11.36 -7.82 0.80
CA ASP A 363 -12.19 -8.24 -0.34
C ASP A 363 -11.39 -8.22 -1.65
N LEU A 364 -10.42 -7.31 -1.77
CA LEU A 364 -9.52 -7.19 -2.93
C LEU A 364 -8.39 -8.22 -2.91
N TRP A 365 -7.94 -8.66 -1.72
CA TRP A 365 -6.76 -9.50 -1.56
C TRP A 365 -7.13 -10.99 -1.64
N PRO A 366 -6.77 -11.72 -2.71
CA PRO A 366 -7.27 -13.08 -2.93
C PRO A 366 -6.40 -14.16 -2.28
N HIS A 367 -5.34 -13.79 -1.54
CA HIS A 367 -4.33 -14.71 -1.04
C HIS A 367 -4.43 -14.87 0.47
N THR A 368 -4.04 -16.03 1.00
CA THR A 368 -3.90 -16.23 2.45
C THR A 368 -2.92 -15.21 3.03
N PRO A 369 -3.21 -14.58 4.19
CA PRO A 369 -2.30 -13.63 4.81
C PRO A 369 -0.94 -14.25 5.13
N ARG A 370 0.15 -13.57 4.73
CA ARG A 370 1.53 -14.02 5.00
C ARG A 370 2.39 -12.98 5.71
N VAL A 371 1.80 -11.82 6.02
CA VAL A 371 2.45 -10.79 6.82
C VAL A 371 1.79 -10.72 8.19
N HIS A 372 2.58 -10.88 9.25
CA HIS A 372 2.13 -10.98 10.65
C HIS A 372 2.77 -9.85 11.47
N PRO A 373 1.97 -8.91 12.03
CA PRO A 373 2.52 -7.83 12.82
C PRO A 373 3.10 -8.32 14.15
N VAL A 374 4.34 -7.90 14.43
CA VAL A 374 4.91 -7.86 15.78
C VAL A 374 4.85 -6.43 16.28
N LEU A 375 4.37 -6.20 17.49
CA LEU A 375 4.08 -4.88 18.03
C LEU A 375 4.99 -4.56 19.21
N LEU A 376 5.63 -3.39 19.18
CA LEU A 376 6.21 -2.77 20.37
C LEU A 376 5.17 -1.80 20.95
N VAL A 377 4.47 -2.24 21.99
CA VAL A 377 3.46 -1.44 22.69
C VAL A 377 4.14 -0.56 23.72
N HIS A 378 3.87 0.75 23.67
CA HIS A 378 4.44 1.75 24.57
C HIS A 378 3.42 2.34 25.53
N ARG A 379 2.27 2.78 24.99
CA ARG A 379 1.24 3.52 25.74
C ARG A 379 -0.15 3.20 25.20
N VAL A 380 -0.70 2.07 25.64
CA VAL A 380 -2.08 1.66 25.35
C VAL A 380 -2.78 1.39 26.68
N GLU A 381 -3.98 1.92 26.86
CA GLU A 381 -4.78 1.72 28.06
C GLU A 381 -5.01 0.23 28.33
N GLY A 382 -4.80 -0.20 29.58
CA GLY A 382 -5.02 -1.59 30.00
C GLY A 382 -4.04 -2.62 29.42
N ILE A 383 -3.11 -2.23 28.54
CA ILE A 383 -2.12 -3.13 27.93
C ILE A 383 -0.73 -2.80 28.46
N ALA A 384 -0.05 -3.77 29.05
CA ALA A 384 1.30 -3.57 29.57
C ALA A 384 2.29 -3.25 28.44
N PRO A 385 3.24 -2.31 28.61
CA PRO A 385 4.30 -2.09 27.64
C PRO A 385 5.11 -3.37 27.39
N GLY A 386 5.36 -3.69 26.12
CA GLY A 386 6.00 -4.94 25.76
C GLY A 386 6.03 -5.23 24.27
N LEU A 387 6.55 -6.41 23.95
CA LEU A 387 6.53 -6.98 22.61
C LEU A 387 5.34 -7.95 22.50
N TYR A 388 4.55 -7.81 21.45
CA TYR A 388 3.39 -8.64 21.16
C TYR A 388 3.45 -9.15 19.71
N VAL A 389 2.72 -10.21 19.39
CA VAL A 389 2.57 -10.71 18.02
C VAL A 389 1.11 -10.98 17.71
N LEU A 390 0.71 -10.66 16.49
CA LEU A 390 -0.62 -10.91 15.92
C LEU A 390 -0.48 -11.84 14.70
N PRO A 391 -0.44 -13.17 14.89
CA PRO A 391 -0.54 -14.11 13.77
C PRO A 391 -1.86 -13.92 13.02
N ARG A 392 -1.80 -13.83 11.70
CA ARG A 392 -2.97 -13.53 10.84
C ARG A 392 -3.53 -14.74 10.10
N ALA A 393 -2.84 -15.88 10.18
CA ALA A 393 -3.28 -17.16 9.62
C ALA A 393 -3.24 -18.24 10.71
N ASP A 394 -4.12 -19.24 10.62
CA ASP A 394 -4.25 -20.32 11.61
C ASP A 394 -2.92 -21.04 11.86
N SER A 395 -2.19 -21.34 10.78
CA SER A 395 -0.88 -22.00 10.84
C SER A 395 0.28 -21.09 11.29
N ALA A 396 0.06 -19.77 11.35
CA ALA A 396 1.13 -18.82 11.63
C ALA A 396 1.57 -18.83 13.10
N THR A 397 0.67 -19.20 14.04
CA THR A 397 1.01 -19.15 15.47
C THR A 397 2.15 -20.09 15.82
N ASP A 398 2.05 -21.36 15.42
CA ASP A 398 3.08 -22.36 15.75
C ASP A 398 4.36 -22.15 14.95
N THR A 399 4.26 -21.73 13.69
CA THR A 399 5.42 -21.46 12.84
C THR A 399 6.22 -20.26 13.34
N LEU A 400 5.57 -19.15 13.70
CA LEU A 400 6.24 -18.01 14.33
C LEU A 400 6.83 -18.38 15.69
N ARG A 401 6.12 -19.17 16.50
CA ARG A 401 6.62 -19.63 17.81
C ARG A 401 7.91 -20.43 17.69
N ASN A 402 7.98 -21.32 16.71
CA ASN A 402 9.16 -22.16 16.49
C ASN A 402 10.35 -21.37 15.90
N ALA A 403 10.07 -20.30 15.14
CA ALA A 403 11.10 -19.47 14.52
C ALA A 403 11.67 -18.38 15.45
N MET A 404 10.86 -17.89 16.39
CA MET A 404 11.25 -16.83 17.32
C MET A 404 12.01 -17.35 18.55
N ARG A 405 12.57 -16.43 19.33
CA ARG A 405 13.34 -16.72 20.54
C ARG A 405 12.58 -17.62 21.54
N ASP A 406 13.21 -18.73 21.93
CA ASP A 406 12.65 -19.72 22.89
C ASP A 406 12.25 -19.13 24.25
N SER A 407 12.85 -18.00 24.64
CA SER A 407 12.56 -17.33 25.91
C SER A 407 11.27 -16.50 25.90
N PHE A 408 10.60 -16.34 24.75
CA PHE A 408 9.33 -15.62 24.69
C PHE A 408 8.19 -16.41 25.32
N THR A 409 7.33 -15.70 26.04
CA THR A 409 6.28 -16.33 26.86
C THR A 409 5.10 -16.83 26.06
N TRP A 410 4.81 -16.21 24.91
CA TRP A 410 3.63 -16.50 24.08
C TRP A 410 2.32 -16.49 24.88
N GLN A 411 2.22 -15.59 25.87
CA GLN A 411 1.05 -15.47 26.73
C GLN A 411 -0.10 -14.82 25.94
N ARG A 412 -1.27 -15.47 25.87
CA ARG A 412 -2.47 -14.88 25.27
C ARG A 412 -2.80 -13.55 25.98
N ALA A 413 -2.92 -12.48 25.21
CA ALA A 413 -3.09 -11.12 25.72
C ALA A 413 -4.50 -10.56 25.50
N ASP A 414 -5.32 -11.22 24.68
CA ASP A 414 -6.70 -10.83 24.40
C ASP A 414 -7.55 -12.07 24.11
N ASP A 415 -8.82 -12.04 24.54
CA ASP A 415 -9.74 -13.17 24.36
C ASP A 415 -10.26 -13.25 22.91
N ASP A 416 -10.49 -12.11 22.26
CA ASP A 416 -11.12 -12.02 20.93
C ASP A 416 -10.11 -12.01 19.79
N LEU A 417 -8.90 -11.51 20.04
CA LEU A 417 -7.85 -11.38 19.04
C LEU A 417 -6.78 -12.46 19.22
N PRO A 418 -6.16 -12.97 18.14
CA PRO A 418 -5.00 -13.85 18.22
C PRO A 418 -3.74 -13.05 18.62
N LEU A 419 -3.81 -12.30 19.73
CA LEU A 419 -2.74 -11.45 20.23
C LEU A 419 -2.01 -12.17 21.36
N TYR A 420 -0.68 -12.27 21.23
CA TYR A 420 0.17 -12.91 22.23
C TYR A 420 1.25 -11.94 22.70
N GLN A 421 1.39 -11.77 24.01
CA GLN A 421 2.54 -11.09 24.61
C GLN A 421 3.74 -12.03 24.55
N LEU A 422 4.84 -11.55 23.98
CA LEU A 422 6.12 -12.26 23.91
C LEU A 422 7.01 -11.92 25.10
N ILE A 423 7.05 -10.65 25.48
CA ILE A 423 7.76 -10.15 26.65
C ILE A 423 7.16 -8.83 27.15
N ALA A 424 6.97 -8.70 28.46
CA ALA A 424 6.64 -7.44 29.10
C ALA A 424 7.93 -6.63 29.33
N ALA A 425 8.07 -5.49 28.65
CA ALA A 425 9.26 -4.65 28.73
C ALA A 425 9.01 -3.24 28.22
N ARG A 426 9.73 -2.26 28.78
CA ARG A 426 9.77 -0.90 28.20
C ARG A 426 10.72 -0.88 27.00
N ALA A 427 10.16 -1.02 25.80
CA ALA A 427 10.93 -1.19 24.57
C ALA A 427 11.13 0.11 23.74
N GLY A 428 10.88 1.30 24.29
CA GLY A 428 10.98 2.56 23.53
C GLY A 428 12.38 2.81 22.94
N LYS A 429 13.45 2.60 23.71
CA LYS A 429 14.83 2.73 23.20
C LYS A 429 15.14 1.70 22.09
N THR A 430 14.60 0.50 22.22
CA THR A 430 14.70 -0.56 21.22
C THR A 430 13.98 -0.14 19.94
N ALA A 431 12.70 0.27 20.04
CA ALA A 431 11.91 0.74 18.90
C ALA A 431 12.60 1.86 18.11
N ARG A 432 13.13 2.86 18.83
CA ARG A 432 13.94 3.95 18.26
C ARG A 432 15.15 3.41 17.51
N THR A 433 15.93 2.53 18.15
CA THR A 433 17.16 1.99 17.56
C THR A 433 16.84 1.19 16.31
N LEU A 434 15.94 0.21 16.41
CA LEU A 434 15.51 -0.64 15.29
C LEU A 434 15.01 0.18 14.10
N SER A 435 14.30 1.27 14.35
CA SER A 435 13.79 2.18 13.32
C SER A 435 14.82 3.24 12.88
N CYS A 436 16.08 2.85 12.65
CA CYS A 436 17.17 3.77 12.25
C CYS A 436 17.34 5.00 13.16
N HIS A 437 17.24 4.83 14.48
CA HIS A 437 17.32 5.90 15.47
C HIS A 437 16.23 6.98 15.38
N GLN A 438 15.11 6.72 14.70
CA GLN A 438 14.02 7.68 14.55
C GLN A 438 13.18 7.77 15.83
N ASP A 439 13.10 8.97 16.42
CA ASP A 439 12.38 9.24 17.69
C ASP A 439 10.89 8.89 17.59
N ILE A 440 10.32 8.98 16.40
CA ILE A 440 8.91 8.70 16.11
C ILE A 440 8.51 7.27 16.55
N ALA A 441 9.41 6.30 16.42
CA ALA A 441 9.16 4.93 16.86
C ALA A 441 9.07 4.82 18.39
N SER A 442 9.78 5.66 19.14
CA SER A 442 9.69 5.70 20.61
C SER A 442 8.59 6.61 21.16
N HIS A 443 8.23 7.66 20.42
CA HIS A 443 7.22 8.66 20.81
C HIS A 443 5.81 8.28 20.36
N CYS A 444 5.64 7.22 19.58
CA CYS A 444 4.34 6.66 19.25
C CYS A 444 3.74 5.85 20.41
N ALA A 445 2.45 5.56 20.37
CA ALA A 445 1.79 4.67 21.32
C ALA A 445 2.10 3.19 21.04
N VAL A 446 2.25 2.84 19.75
CA VAL A 446 2.60 1.50 19.28
C VAL A 446 3.39 1.56 17.97
N THR A 447 4.47 0.77 17.90
CA THR A 447 5.20 0.47 16.66
C THR A 447 4.85 -0.94 16.19
N PHE A 448 4.64 -1.12 14.89
CA PHE A 448 4.43 -2.39 14.21
C PHE A 448 5.68 -2.73 13.40
N MET A 449 6.14 -3.97 13.50
CA MET A 449 7.11 -4.60 12.63
C MET A 449 6.36 -5.65 11.82
N MET A 450 6.23 -5.44 10.51
CA MET A 450 5.50 -6.33 9.62
C MET A 450 6.42 -7.49 9.23
N VAL A 451 6.19 -8.67 9.81
CA VAL A 451 7.00 -9.87 9.60
C VAL A 451 6.37 -10.75 8.54
N ALA A 452 7.05 -10.97 7.41
CA ALA A 452 6.57 -11.75 6.28
C ALA A 452 7.11 -13.19 6.31
N GLU A 453 6.29 -14.19 5.96
CA GLU A 453 6.77 -15.50 5.50
C GLU A 453 7.55 -15.32 4.20
N PHE A 454 8.88 -15.50 4.21
CA PHE A 454 9.75 -14.84 3.23
C PHE A 454 10.42 -15.79 2.21
N ALA A 455 11.40 -16.61 2.63
CA ALA A 455 12.19 -17.41 1.68
C ALA A 455 11.34 -18.39 0.86
N ALA A 456 10.51 -19.21 1.51
CA ALA A 456 9.76 -20.27 0.82
C ALA A 456 8.80 -19.76 -0.28
N PRO A 457 8.01 -18.68 -0.06
CA PRO A 457 7.25 -18.06 -1.14
C PRO A 457 8.09 -17.58 -2.31
N ILE A 458 9.23 -16.93 -2.06
CA ILE A 458 10.13 -16.39 -3.09
C ILE A 458 10.81 -17.50 -3.89
N GLU A 459 11.18 -18.60 -3.22
CA GLU A 459 11.72 -19.80 -3.87
C GLU A 459 10.69 -20.49 -4.78
N THR A 460 9.40 -20.35 -4.46
CA THR A 460 8.29 -20.88 -5.27
C THR A 460 8.06 -20.01 -6.51
N ASP A 461 7.91 -18.70 -6.34
CA ASP A 461 8.02 -17.71 -7.43
C ASP A 461 8.57 -16.39 -6.85
N ALA A 462 9.58 -15.84 -7.52
CA ALA A 462 10.20 -14.59 -7.16
C ALA A 462 9.21 -13.39 -7.09
N ALA A 463 8.06 -13.48 -7.78
CA ALA A 463 6.98 -12.50 -7.69
C ALA A 463 6.44 -12.33 -6.25
N ALA A 464 6.53 -13.35 -5.37
CA ALA A 464 6.15 -13.26 -3.97
C ALA A 464 6.70 -12.01 -3.28
N TYR A 465 7.91 -11.58 -3.64
CA TYR A 465 8.54 -10.40 -3.04
C TYR A 465 7.67 -9.14 -3.16
N ARG A 466 7.04 -8.92 -4.32
CA ARG A 466 6.12 -7.79 -4.53
C ARG A 466 4.90 -7.94 -3.63
N HIS A 467 4.24 -9.10 -3.68
CA HIS A 467 3.02 -9.38 -2.93
C HIS A 467 3.21 -9.25 -1.40
N LEU A 468 4.34 -9.69 -0.85
CA LEU A 468 4.63 -9.55 0.58
C LEU A 468 4.77 -8.07 0.99
N HIS A 469 5.37 -7.22 0.13
CA HIS A 469 5.45 -5.78 0.38
C HIS A 469 4.09 -5.09 0.13
N TRP A 470 3.32 -5.54 -0.86
CA TRP A 470 1.95 -5.04 -1.09
C TRP A 470 1.08 -5.29 0.14
N GLU A 471 1.07 -6.53 0.65
CA GLU A 471 0.34 -6.88 1.86
C GLU A 471 0.77 -6.03 3.06
N ALA A 472 2.07 -5.80 3.25
CA ALA A 472 2.58 -4.92 4.30
C ALA A 472 2.15 -3.45 4.14
N GLY A 473 2.14 -2.93 2.91
CA GLY A 473 1.63 -1.59 2.60
C GLY A 473 0.12 -1.47 2.85
N MET A 474 -0.65 -2.51 2.49
CA MET A 474 -2.09 -2.59 2.76
C MET A 474 -2.37 -2.55 4.27
N LEU A 475 -1.64 -3.34 5.07
CA LEU A 475 -1.71 -3.30 6.54
C LEU A 475 -1.42 -1.90 7.08
N GLY A 476 -0.35 -1.26 6.59
CA GLY A 476 -0.03 0.11 6.96
C GLY A 476 -1.16 1.09 6.64
N HIS A 477 -1.81 0.94 5.48
CA HIS A 477 -2.93 1.81 5.09
C HIS A 477 -4.15 1.63 6.00
N ILE A 478 -4.52 0.40 6.32
CA ILE A 478 -5.61 0.07 7.25
C ILE A 478 -5.36 0.75 8.60
N VAL A 479 -4.18 0.53 9.18
CA VAL A 479 -3.77 1.16 10.45
C VAL A 479 -3.85 2.69 10.35
N THR A 480 -3.45 3.27 9.22
CA THR A 480 -3.50 4.72 9.03
C THR A 480 -4.93 5.26 9.13
N LEU A 481 -5.87 4.65 8.41
CA LEU A 481 -7.23 5.17 8.35
C LEU A 481 -8.01 4.90 9.63
N GLU A 482 -7.80 3.74 10.27
CA GLU A 482 -8.39 3.47 11.59
C GLU A 482 -7.91 4.48 12.64
N ALA A 483 -6.61 4.81 12.64
CA ALA A 483 -6.07 5.85 13.51
C ALA A 483 -6.69 7.22 13.20
N GLU A 484 -6.74 7.62 11.93
CA GLU A 484 -7.26 8.94 11.53
C GLU A 484 -8.76 9.10 11.83
N ALA A 485 -9.55 8.04 11.68
CA ALA A 485 -10.95 8.05 12.08
C ALA A 485 -11.13 8.39 13.57
N ALA A 486 -10.17 7.99 14.41
CA ALA A 486 -10.15 8.25 15.85
C ALA A 486 -9.38 9.52 16.24
N GLY A 487 -8.89 10.32 15.29
CA GLY A 487 -8.08 11.52 15.57
C GLY A 487 -6.62 11.23 15.96
N TRP A 488 -6.14 10.00 15.72
CA TRP A 488 -4.74 9.61 15.84
C TRP A 488 -4.09 9.60 14.46
N ARG A 489 -2.75 9.53 14.37
CA ARG A 489 -2.09 9.42 13.07
C ARG A 489 -1.10 8.28 13.01
N GLY A 490 -1.03 7.68 11.82
CA GLY A 490 -0.04 6.68 11.46
C GLY A 490 1.13 7.29 10.68
N THR A 491 2.26 6.58 10.63
CA THR A 491 3.35 6.89 9.71
C THR A 491 4.13 5.62 9.38
N GLY A 492 4.44 5.47 8.10
CA GLY A 492 5.29 4.40 7.60
C GLY A 492 6.76 4.68 7.91
N ILE A 493 7.50 3.64 8.26
CA ILE A 493 8.93 3.71 8.53
C ILE A 493 9.64 2.69 7.63
N GLY A 494 10.14 3.16 6.49
CA GLY A 494 10.90 2.33 5.55
C GLY A 494 12.36 2.06 5.99
N CYS A 495 12.92 2.94 6.82
CA CYS A 495 14.27 2.78 7.38
C CYS A 495 14.20 2.05 8.73
N PHE A 496 14.69 0.82 8.73
CA PHE A 496 14.90 0.00 9.91
C PHE A 496 16.13 -0.88 9.72
N PHE A 497 16.74 -1.34 10.81
CA PHE A 497 17.92 -2.21 10.79
C PHE A 497 17.49 -3.68 10.71
N ASP A 498 17.39 -4.18 9.48
CA ASP A 498 16.82 -5.49 9.14
C ASP A 498 17.37 -6.63 10.04
N ASP A 499 18.70 -6.74 10.21
CA ASP A 499 19.30 -7.83 10.99
C ASP A 499 19.21 -7.59 12.52
N ALA A 500 19.10 -6.34 12.97
CA ALA A 500 18.89 -6.05 14.40
C ALA A 500 17.46 -6.42 14.82
N ASP A 501 16.48 -6.28 13.93
CA ASP A 501 15.12 -6.79 14.17
C ASP A 501 15.14 -8.31 14.33
N HIS A 502 15.89 -9.01 13.47
CA HIS A 502 16.07 -10.47 13.56
C HIS A 502 16.67 -10.89 14.90
N GLU A 503 17.71 -10.20 15.37
CA GLU A 503 18.34 -10.46 16.66
C GLU A 503 17.34 -10.28 17.82
N VAL A 504 16.55 -9.20 17.80
CA VAL A 504 15.53 -8.94 18.83
C VAL A 504 14.48 -10.04 18.85
N LEU A 505 13.99 -10.46 17.68
CA LEU A 505 12.96 -11.50 17.54
C LEU A 505 13.52 -12.93 17.71
N GLY A 506 14.83 -13.11 17.60
CA GLY A 506 15.49 -14.42 17.62
C GLY A 506 15.34 -15.22 16.32
N LEU A 507 15.06 -14.54 15.19
CA LEU A 507 14.96 -15.17 13.87
C LEU A 507 16.36 -15.55 13.38
N LYS A 508 16.56 -16.84 13.04
CA LYS A 508 17.90 -17.40 12.75
C LYS A 508 18.22 -17.55 11.27
N ASP A 509 17.20 -17.46 10.43
CA ASP A 509 17.29 -17.70 8.98
C ASP A 509 16.34 -16.77 8.22
N GLU A 510 16.10 -17.10 6.94
CA GLU A 510 15.29 -16.31 6.03
C GLU A 510 13.84 -16.81 5.92
N GLN A 511 13.40 -17.72 6.81
CA GLN A 511 12.01 -18.17 6.87
C GLN A 511 11.06 -16.98 7.06
N PHE A 512 11.45 -16.04 7.91
CA PHE A 512 10.73 -14.78 8.14
C PHE A 512 11.67 -13.58 7.93
N GLN A 513 11.14 -12.47 7.42
CA GLN A 513 11.84 -11.19 7.37
C GLN A 513 10.92 -10.05 7.81
N VAL A 514 11.48 -9.04 8.47
CA VAL A 514 10.78 -7.76 8.64
C VAL A 514 10.83 -6.99 7.31
N VAL A 515 9.66 -6.62 6.79
CA VAL A 515 9.54 -5.92 5.50
C VAL A 515 9.11 -4.47 5.63
N TYR A 516 8.53 -4.08 6.77
CA TYR A 516 8.05 -2.72 7.01
C TYR A 516 7.90 -2.40 8.49
N HIS A 517 8.32 -1.20 8.91
CA HIS A 517 7.92 -0.65 10.21
C HIS A 517 6.78 0.36 10.03
N TYR A 518 5.91 0.46 11.03
CA TYR A 518 4.83 1.41 11.05
C TYR A 518 4.61 1.93 12.47
N ALA A 519 4.28 3.19 12.66
CA ALA A 519 4.07 3.75 14.00
C ALA A 519 2.76 4.53 14.08
N VAL A 520 2.07 4.42 15.22
CA VAL A 520 0.81 5.14 15.48
C VAL A 520 0.88 5.88 16.82
N GLY A 521 0.55 7.16 16.80
CA GLY A 521 0.61 8.01 17.98
C GLY A 521 -0.23 9.28 17.80
N MET A 522 -0.27 10.09 18.86
CA MET A 522 -0.88 11.41 18.81
C MET A 522 0.08 12.36 18.11
N ALA A 523 -0.30 12.84 16.93
CA ALA A 523 0.59 13.64 16.09
C ALA A 523 0.76 15.05 16.62
N LEU A 524 1.98 15.56 16.48
CA LEU A 524 2.27 16.98 16.59
C LEU A 524 2.17 17.63 15.20
N GLU A 525 1.50 18.78 15.13
CA GLU A 525 1.43 19.57 13.91
C GLU A 525 2.50 20.66 13.90
N ASP A 526 3.28 20.72 12.82
CA ASP A 526 4.18 21.84 12.59
C ASP A 526 3.39 23.01 12.01
N ALA A 527 3.06 23.98 12.87
CA ALA A 527 2.29 25.17 12.50
C ALA A 527 2.98 26.06 11.45
N ARG A 528 4.26 25.82 11.14
CA ARG A 528 4.98 26.54 10.08
C ARG A 528 4.63 26.03 8.68
N ILE A 529 4.06 24.82 8.57
CA ILE A 529 3.72 24.20 7.29
C ILE A 529 2.27 24.50 6.95
N SER A 530 2.06 25.30 5.90
CA SER A 530 0.73 25.63 5.40
C SER A 530 0.08 24.44 4.69
N THR A 531 -1.25 24.36 4.75
CA THR A 531 -2.04 23.36 4.01
C THR A 531 -2.99 24.07 3.06
N LEU A 532 -2.89 23.78 1.77
CA LEU A 532 -3.74 24.35 0.73
C LEU A 532 -4.69 23.28 0.17
N PRO A 533 -5.84 23.68 -0.39
CA PRO A 533 -6.76 22.76 -1.05
C PRO A 533 -6.08 21.95 -2.16
N ALA A 534 -6.50 20.71 -2.35
CA ALA A 534 -5.97 19.81 -3.38
C ALA A 534 -6.04 20.39 -4.79
N TYR A 535 -7.19 20.98 -5.13
CA TYR A 535 -7.46 21.57 -6.42
C TYR A 535 -8.02 22.97 -6.18
N ALA A 536 -7.55 23.94 -6.97
CA ALA A 536 -8.02 25.31 -6.98
C ALA A 536 -9.21 25.48 -7.95
#